data_AF-A0A2D4NFZ6-F1
#
_entry.id   AF-A0A2D4NFZ6-F1
#
_cell.length_a   1.000
_cell.length_b   1.000
_cell.length_c   1.000
_cell.angle_alpha   90.00
_cell.angle_beta   90.00
_cell.angle_gamma   90.00
#
_symmetry.space_group_name_H-M   'P 1'
#
loop_
_entity.id
_entity.type
_entity.pdbx_description
1 polymer ?
#
loop_
_entity_poly.entity_id
_entity_poly.type
_entity_poly.pdbx_seq_one_letter_code
_entity_poly.pdbx_strand_id
1 'polypeptide(L)'
;MLQSALEAITILPSDHVLPVFHCMKIFVSKLMESSESLCIEAFEMSWKIIFSLSNTQLIFWPNLKAFIQLVFDPEILVTAARFKSETYLKIKEIMFQMIELSSTKTGIFNVLVSHCCQSWLFPPSGEITTVENAFSNAGNYIELLIEACLFGTIFRRDQRLIQEVYA
;
A
#
# COMPACT_ATOMS: atom_id res chain seq x y z
N MET A 1 20.84 -2.54 -7.25
CA MET A 1 20.46 -1.94 -5.95
C MET A 1 19.11 -2.46 -5.46
N LEU A 2 18.01 -2.34 -6.22
CA LEU A 2 16.73 -2.96 -5.82
C LEU A 2 16.83 -4.50 -5.66
N GLN A 3 17.51 -5.18 -6.60
CA GLN A 3 17.82 -6.62 -6.49
C GLN A 3 18.54 -6.97 -5.17
N SER A 4 19.56 -6.19 -4.80
CA SER A 4 20.30 -6.41 -3.55
C SER A 4 19.44 -6.15 -2.31
N ALA A 5 18.50 -5.19 -2.38
CA ALA A 5 17.52 -4.97 -1.32
C ALA A 5 16.55 -6.15 -1.20
N LEU A 6 16.12 -6.73 -2.33
CA LEU A 6 15.32 -7.96 -2.35
C LEU A 6 16.08 -9.14 -1.73
N GLU A 7 17.33 -9.37 -2.12
CA GLU A 7 18.17 -10.40 -1.52
C GLU A 7 18.30 -10.20 0.00
N ALA A 8 18.57 -8.96 0.45
CA ALA A 8 18.65 -8.62 1.86
C ALA A 8 17.34 -8.94 2.62
N ILE A 9 16.19 -8.67 2.02
CA ILE A 9 14.90 -8.89 2.68
C ILE A 9 14.59 -10.38 2.94
N THR A 10 15.22 -11.28 2.18
CA THR A 10 15.06 -12.73 2.36
C THR A 10 15.91 -13.32 3.47
N ILE A 11 16.99 -12.63 3.86
CA ILE A 11 17.96 -13.13 4.84
C ILE A 11 17.87 -12.40 6.18
N LEU A 12 17.32 -11.20 6.20
CA LEU A 12 17.24 -10.39 7.41
C LEU A 12 16.13 -10.92 8.35
N PRO A 13 16.37 -10.86 9.67
CA PRO A 13 15.30 -11.11 10.63
C PRO A 13 14.22 -10.02 10.52
N SER A 14 12.98 -10.37 10.88
CA SER A 14 11.81 -9.54 10.58
C SER A 14 11.80 -8.17 11.27
N ASP A 15 12.58 -7.98 12.33
CA ASP A 15 12.79 -6.70 13.01
C ASP A 15 13.76 -5.75 12.28
N HIS A 16 14.51 -6.25 11.29
CA HIS A 16 15.50 -5.49 10.51
C HIS A 16 15.06 -5.18 9.07
N VAL A 17 13.82 -5.49 8.69
CA VAL A 17 13.30 -5.28 7.32
C VAL A 17 12.87 -3.83 7.04
N LEU A 18 12.59 -3.04 8.09
CA LEU A 18 12.11 -1.66 7.94
C LEU A 18 13.05 -0.75 7.12
N PRO A 19 14.37 -0.72 7.36
CA PRO A 19 15.30 0.05 6.53
C PRO A 19 15.32 -0.41 5.06
N VAL A 20 15.08 -1.70 4.81
CA VAL A 20 15.02 -2.25 3.46
C VAL A 20 13.80 -1.69 2.71
N PHE A 21 12.64 -1.60 3.35
CA PHE A 21 11.47 -0.95 2.73
C PHE A 21 11.71 0.52 2.39
N HIS A 22 12.34 1.27 3.29
CA HIS A 22 12.70 2.67 2.98
C HIS A 22 13.67 2.76 1.80
N CYS A 23 14.64 1.85 1.71
CA CYS A 23 15.57 1.76 0.59
C CYS A 23 14.84 1.42 -0.71
N MET A 24 13.99 0.39 -0.71
CA MET A 24 13.19 -0.02 -1.86
C MET A 24 12.32 1.13 -2.38
N LYS A 25 11.70 1.91 -1.48
CA LYS A 25 10.84 3.04 -1.87
C LYS A 25 11.55 4.02 -2.79
N ILE A 26 12.82 4.31 -2.52
CA ILE A 26 13.62 5.26 -3.31
C ILE A 26 13.92 4.72 -4.72
N PHE A 27 14.05 3.40 -4.87
CA PHE A 27 14.45 2.77 -6.14
C PHE A 27 13.28 2.34 -7.00
N VAL A 28 12.16 1.91 -6.41
CA VAL A 28 11.03 1.39 -7.17
C VAL A 28 10.48 2.44 -8.12
N SER A 29 10.24 3.68 -7.66
CA SER A 29 9.66 4.71 -8.54
C SER A 29 10.53 4.99 -9.77
N LYS A 30 11.86 4.88 -9.64
CA LYS A 30 12.84 5.07 -10.74
C LYS A 30 12.94 3.89 -11.70
N LEU A 31 12.49 2.70 -11.30
CA LEU A 31 12.62 1.46 -12.07
C LEU A 31 11.31 0.99 -12.68
N MET A 32 10.19 1.67 -12.39
CA MET A 32 8.85 1.35 -12.89
C MET A 32 8.80 1.16 -14.41
N GLU A 33 9.45 2.04 -15.18
CA GLU A 33 9.40 1.98 -16.66
C GLU A 33 10.45 1.04 -17.26
N SER A 34 11.60 0.86 -16.60
CA SER A 34 12.74 0.10 -17.15
C SER A 34 12.80 -1.35 -16.67
N SER A 35 12.19 -1.67 -15.53
CA SER A 35 12.33 -2.96 -14.84
C SER A 35 11.08 -3.28 -14.04
N GLU A 36 9.94 -3.28 -14.72
CA GLU A 36 8.63 -3.48 -14.12
C GLU A 36 8.51 -4.78 -13.31
N SER A 37 8.98 -5.89 -13.88
CA SER A 37 8.95 -7.22 -13.22
C SER A 37 9.67 -7.23 -11.86
N LEU A 38 10.79 -6.50 -11.74
CA LEU A 38 11.54 -6.38 -10.50
C LEU A 38 10.78 -5.56 -9.44
N CYS A 39 10.01 -4.55 -9.88
CA CYS A 39 9.16 -3.77 -8.99
C CYS A 39 7.99 -4.62 -8.46
N ILE A 40 7.39 -5.44 -9.33
CA ILE A 40 6.33 -6.41 -8.97
C ILE A 40 6.86 -7.42 -7.95
N GLU A 41 8.05 -7.99 -8.19
CA GLU A 41 8.70 -8.91 -7.25
C GLU A 41 8.96 -8.24 -5.89
N ALA A 42 9.45 -6.99 -5.91
CA ALA A 42 9.65 -6.21 -4.68
C ALA A 42 8.35 -6.04 -3.88
N PHE A 43 7.23 -5.74 -4.54
CA PHE A 43 5.93 -5.62 -3.88
C PHE A 43 5.44 -6.95 -3.31
N GLU A 44 5.56 -8.04 -4.07
CA GLU A 44 5.12 -9.35 -3.63
C GLU A 44 5.92 -9.86 -2.43
N MET A 45 7.24 -9.74 -2.47
CA MET A 45 8.12 -10.15 -1.37
C MET A 45 7.89 -9.30 -0.11
N SER A 46 7.72 -7.99 -0.30
CA SER A 46 7.40 -7.08 0.81
C SER A 46 6.05 -7.42 1.45
N TRP A 47 5.04 -7.75 0.64
CA TRP A 47 3.73 -8.16 1.14
C TRP A 47 3.79 -9.46 1.94
N LYS A 48 4.51 -10.48 1.45
CA LYS A 48 4.72 -11.75 2.17
C LYS A 48 5.29 -11.53 3.58
N ILE A 49 6.19 -10.57 3.73
CA ILE A 49 6.78 -10.19 5.02
C ILE A 49 5.75 -9.49 5.91
N ILE A 50 4.98 -8.54 5.38
CA ILE A 50 3.91 -7.89 6.16
C ILE A 50 2.88 -8.91 6.65
N PHE A 51 2.50 -9.84 5.79
CA PHE A 51 1.55 -10.89 6.14
C PHE A 51 2.09 -11.80 7.25
N SER A 52 3.37 -12.22 7.17
CA SER A 52 3.98 -13.05 8.21
C SER A 52 4.15 -12.32 9.54
N LEU A 53 4.34 -10.99 9.51
CA LEU A 53 4.42 -10.13 10.68
C LEU A 53 3.07 -9.85 11.34
N SER A 54 1.93 -10.20 10.74
CA SER A 54 0.59 -9.81 11.18
C SER A 54 0.25 -10.18 12.63
N ASN A 55 0.94 -11.18 13.21
CA ASN A 55 0.76 -11.63 14.59
C ASN A 55 1.68 -10.92 15.61
N THR A 56 2.66 -10.13 15.17
CA THR A 56 3.68 -9.50 16.04
C THR A 56 3.50 -7.99 16.08
N GLN A 57 2.59 -7.49 16.94
CA GLN A 57 2.10 -6.10 16.87
C GLN A 57 3.19 -5.02 16.87
N LEU A 58 4.23 -5.15 17.70
CA LEU A 58 5.29 -4.15 17.84
C LEU A 58 6.06 -3.92 16.54
N ILE A 59 6.32 -4.99 15.78
CA ILE A 59 7.10 -4.94 14.54
C ILE A 59 6.16 -4.77 13.34
N PHE A 60 4.94 -5.30 13.41
CA PHE A 60 3.95 -5.22 12.35
C PHE A 60 3.63 -3.78 11.93
N TRP A 61 3.26 -2.91 12.86
CA TRP A 61 2.73 -1.58 12.52
C TRP A 61 3.75 -0.65 11.85
N PRO A 62 5.02 -0.54 12.33
CA PRO A 62 6.03 0.23 11.63
C PRO A 62 6.30 -0.29 10.21
N ASN A 63 6.38 -1.62 10.05
CA ASN A 63 6.62 -2.24 8.76
C ASN A 63 5.43 -2.09 7.80
N LEU A 64 4.19 -2.24 8.28
CA LEU A 64 2.98 -2.00 7.49
C LEU A 64 2.96 -0.57 6.94
N LYS A 65 3.29 0.43 7.77
CA LYS A 65 3.34 1.82 7.33
C LYS A 65 4.38 2.04 6.23
N ALA A 66 5.58 1.50 6.40
CA ALA A 66 6.64 1.60 5.39
C ALA A 66 6.28 0.86 4.09
N PHE A 67 5.65 -0.30 4.19
CA PHE A 67 5.12 -1.04 3.04
C PHE A 67 4.05 -0.26 2.28
N ILE A 68 3.10 0.35 3.00
CA ILE A 68 2.07 1.19 2.38
C ILE A 68 2.71 2.38 1.66
N GLN A 69 3.71 3.03 2.28
CA GLN A 69 4.45 4.13 1.66
C GLN A 69 5.29 3.68 0.45
N LEU A 70 5.69 2.41 0.38
CA LEU A 70 6.41 1.83 -0.75
C LEU A 70 5.48 1.53 -1.92
N VAL A 71 4.37 0.84 -1.69
CA VAL A 71 3.47 0.35 -2.77
C VAL A 71 2.50 1.43 -3.23
N PHE A 72 1.99 2.23 -2.30
CA PHE A 72 1.01 3.29 -2.56
C PHE A 72 1.68 4.67 -2.60
N ASP A 73 2.88 4.73 -3.17
CA ASP A 73 3.53 6.00 -3.48
C ASP A 73 2.82 6.68 -4.66
N PRO A 74 2.55 8.00 -4.61
CA PRO A 74 1.79 8.69 -5.66
C PRO A 74 2.40 8.56 -7.05
N GLU A 75 3.74 8.61 -7.16
CA GLU A 75 4.44 8.52 -8.45
C GLU A 75 4.25 7.13 -9.06
N ILE A 76 4.35 6.09 -8.22
CA ILE A 76 4.12 4.70 -8.60
C ILE A 76 2.66 4.50 -9.06
N LEU A 77 1.70 4.96 -8.26
CA LEU A 77 0.27 4.81 -8.54
C LEU A 77 -0.14 5.47 -9.87
N VAL A 78 0.33 6.70 -10.10
CA VAL A 78 0.06 7.43 -11.35
C VAL A 78 0.72 6.73 -12.55
N THR A 79 1.99 6.34 -12.41
CA THR A 79 2.74 5.69 -13.50
C THR A 79 2.13 4.34 -13.89
N ALA A 80 1.79 3.51 -12.91
CA ALA A 80 1.15 2.22 -13.14
C ALA A 80 -0.22 2.38 -13.81
N ALA A 81 -1.06 3.29 -13.29
CA ALA A 81 -2.41 3.50 -13.81
C ALA A 81 -2.43 4.09 -15.23
N ARG A 82 -1.46 4.95 -15.58
CA ARG A 82 -1.34 5.56 -16.92
C ARG A 82 -1.33 4.52 -18.04
N PHE A 83 -0.62 3.41 -17.82
CA PHE A 83 -0.46 2.35 -18.82
C PHE A 83 -1.31 1.11 -18.52
N LYS A 84 -2.05 1.10 -17.40
CA LYS A 84 -2.74 -0.10 -16.88
C LYS A 84 -1.82 -1.33 -16.89
N SER A 85 -0.58 -1.12 -16.45
CA SER A 85 0.50 -2.10 -16.59
C SER A 85 0.33 -3.31 -15.66
N GLU A 86 1.22 -4.30 -15.72
CA GLU A 86 1.16 -5.45 -14.80
C GLU A 86 1.31 -5.00 -13.34
N THR A 87 2.09 -3.95 -13.10
CA THR A 87 2.24 -3.35 -11.77
C THR A 87 0.93 -2.75 -11.28
N TYR A 88 0.12 -2.16 -12.16
CA TYR A 88 -1.20 -1.65 -11.79
C TYR A 88 -2.10 -2.79 -11.28
N LEU A 89 -2.11 -3.93 -11.99
CA LEU A 89 -2.85 -5.12 -11.55
C LEU A 89 -2.32 -5.66 -10.22
N LYS A 90 -0.99 -5.71 -10.04
CA LYS A 90 -0.38 -6.14 -8.78
C LYS A 90 -0.71 -5.22 -7.61
N ILE A 91 -0.72 -3.90 -7.80
CA ILE A 91 -1.12 -2.94 -6.76
C ILE A 91 -2.58 -3.17 -6.37
N LYS A 92 -3.48 -3.39 -7.33
CA LYS A 92 -4.89 -3.69 -7.02
C LYS A 92 -5.05 -5.03 -6.30
N GLU A 93 -4.28 -6.04 -6.67
CA GLU A 93 -4.26 -7.33 -5.96
C GLU A 93 -3.85 -7.13 -4.48
N ILE A 94 -2.74 -6.44 -4.22
CA ILE A 94 -2.27 -6.14 -2.86
C ILE A 94 -3.30 -5.30 -2.10
N MET A 95 -3.91 -4.31 -2.76
CA MET A 95 -4.98 -3.50 -2.19
C MET A 95 -6.15 -4.38 -1.70
N PHE A 96 -6.63 -5.32 -2.51
CA PHE A 96 -7.69 -6.24 -2.10
C PHE A 96 -7.25 -7.19 -0.97
N GLN A 97 -6.02 -7.69 -1.00
CA GLN A 97 -5.46 -8.50 0.08
C GLN A 97 -5.36 -7.72 1.41
N MET A 98 -5.03 -6.43 1.36
CA MET A 98 -5.02 -5.55 2.53
C MET A 98 -6.43 -5.28 3.07
N ILE A 99 -7.40 -5.08 2.19
CA ILE A 99 -8.82 -4.95 2.56
C ILE A 99 -9.29 -6.22 3.27
N GLU A 100 -8.98 -7.39 2.71
CA GLU A 100 -9.31 -8.68 3.32
C GLU A 100 -8.64 -8.83 4.70
N LEU A 101 -7.34 -8.54 4.81
CA LEU A 101 -6.63 -8.61 6.08
C LEU A 101 -7.21 -7.65 7.13
N SER A 102 -7.72 -6.50 6.71
CA SER A 102 -8.36 -5.53 7.62
C SER A 102 -9.68 -6.04 8.22
N SER A 103 -10.35 -6.98 7.56
CA SER A 103 -11.55 -7.61 8.10
C SER A 103 -11.25 -8.43 9.37
N THR A 104 -10.02 -8.94 9.50
CA THR A 104 -9.58 -9.74 10.65
C THR A 104 -8.64 -8.97 11.58
N LYS A 105 -8.07 -7.83 11.18
CA LYS A 105 -7.20 -7.00 12.02
C LYS A 105 -7.57 -5.52 11.91
N THR A 106 -8.10 -5.00 13.01
CA THR A 106 -8.59 -3.63 13.15
C THR A 106 -7.50 -2.61 12.83
N GLY A 107 -7.86 -1.54 12.11
CA GLY A 107 -6.99 -0.39 11.87
C GLY A 107 -6.04 -0.49 10.67
N ILE A 108 -5.82 -1.67 10.08
CA ILE A 108 -5.01 -1.81 8.84
C ILE A 108 -5.55 -0.88 7.75
N PHE A 109 -6.85 -0.96 7.51
CA PHE A 109 -7.48 -0.20 6.45
C PHE A 109 -7.45 1.30 6.73
N ASN A 110 -7.56 1.71 8.00
CA ASN A 110 -7.35 3.09 8.38
C ASN A 110 -5.95 3.60 8.00
N VAL A 111 -4.89 2.82 8.20
CA VAL A 111 -3.54 3.22 7.82
C VAL A 111 -3.43 3.39 6.30
N LEU A 112 -3.97 2.44 5.53
CA LEU A 112 -3.97 2.49 4.06
C LEU A 112 -4.73 3.70 3.52
N VAL A 113 -5.99 3.85 3.91
CA VAL A 113 -6.86 4.94 3.44
C VAL A 113 -6.32 6.30 3.89
N SER A 114 -5.83 6.41 5.12
CA SER A 114 -5.24 7.67 5.61
C SER A 114 -4.03 8.09 4.76
N HIS A 115 -3.15 7.14 4.43
CA HIS A 115 -1.97 7.41 3.59
C HIS A 115 -2.39 7.83 2.18
N CYS A 116 -3.30 7.10 1.53
CA CYS A 116 -3.77 7.43 0.19
C CYS A 116 -4.47 8.79 0.15
N CYS A 117 -5.40 9.04 1.07
CA CYS A 117 -6.12 10.32 1.15
C CYS A 117 -5.18 11.50 1.42
N GLN A 118 -4.20 11.36 2.32
CA GLN A 118 -3.21 12.41 2.55
C GLN A 118 -2.40 12.68 1.28
N SER A 119 -1.99 11.63 0.59
CA SER A 119 -1.23 11.74 -0.65
C SER A 119 -2.03 12.36 -1.79
N TRP A 120 -3.35 12.16 -1.83
CA TRP A 120 -4.23 12.78 -2.82
C TRP A 120 -4.61 14.23 -2.48
N LEU A 121 -4.79 14.55 -1.20
CA LEU A 121 -5.16 15.90 -0.77
C LEU A 121 -3.97 16.88 -0.72
N PHE A 122 -2.76 16.36 -0.46
CA PHE A 122 -1.54 17.15 -0.31
C PHE A 122 -0.41 16.55 -1.16
N PRO A 123 -0.48 16.67 -2.50
CA PRO A 123 0.58 16.16 -3.36
C PRO A 123 1.92 16.85 -3.03
N PRO A 124 3.05 16.11 -3.09
CA PRO A 124 4.35 16.58 -2.59
C PRO A 124 4.96 17.79 -3.34
N SER A 125 4.41 18.22 -4.48
CA SER A 125 4.77 19.46 -5.16
C SER A 125 3.51 20.28 -5.49
N GLY A 126 3.45 21.52 -5.01
CA GLY A 126 2.30 22.44 -5.10
C GLY A 126 1.97 22.97 -6.51
N GLU A 127 2.29 22.22 -7.56
CA GLU A 127 1.91 22.55 -8.93
C GLU A 127 0.46 22.13 -9.21
N ILE A 128 -0.33 22.99 -9.86
CA ILE A 128 -1.77 22.74 -10.12
C ILE A 128 -2.02 21.44 -10.93
N THR A 129 -1.06 21.05 -11.77
CA THR A 129 -1.07 19.78 -12.53
C THR A 129 -1.01 18.55 -11.64
N THR A 130 -0.47 18.64 -10.41
CA THR A 130 -0.38 17.51 -9.48
C THR A 130 -1.72 17.25 -8.76
N VAL A 131 -2.57 18.28 -8.61
CA VAL A 131 -3.90 18.15 -8.00
C VAL A 131 -4.88 17.45 -8.95
N GLU A 132 -4.86 17.78 -10.25
CA GLU A 132 -5.65 17.04 -11.26
C GLU A 132 -5.21 15.58 -11.33
N ASN A 133 -3.89 15.32 -11.25
CA ASN A 133 -3.34 13.98 -11.16
C ASN A 133 -3.77 13.25 -9.89
N ALA A 134 -3.93 13.94 -8.75
CA ALA A 134 -4.31 13.32 -7.49
C ALA A 134 -5.76 12.79 -7.49
N PHE A 135 -6.72 13.57 -7.98
CA PHE A 135 -8.10 13.09 -8.12
C PHE A 135 -8.25 12.02 -9.20
N SER A 136 -7.49 12.14 -10.31
CA SER A 136 -7.41 11.08 -11.31
C SER A 136 -6.87 9.78 -10.69
N ASN A 137 -5.85 9.88 -9.85
CA ASN A 137 -5.29 8.76 -9.12
C ASN A 137 -6.31 8.11 -8.18
N ALA A 138 -7.04 8.91 -7.39
CA ALA A 138 -8.14 8.41 -6.56
C ALA A 138 -9.20 7.66 -7.40
N GLY A 139 -9.52 8.14 -8.60
CA GLY A 139 -10.42 7.47 -9.54
C GLY A 139 -9.91 6.11 -10.04
N ASN A 140 -8.60 5.96 -10.27
CA ASN A 140 -8.00 4.70 -10.69
C ASN A 140 -8.05 3.61 -9.60
N TYR A 141 -8.08 4.02 -8.33
CA TYR A 141 -8.11 3.15 -7.15
C TYR A 141 -9.39 3.36 -6.32
N ILE A 142 -10.50 3.70 -6.98
CA ILE A 142 -11.78 4.07 -6.35
C ILE A 142 -12.34 2.99 -5.43
N GLU A 143 -11.96 1.72 -5.62
CA GLU A 143 -12.38 0.62 -4.77
C GLU A 143 -11.96 0.81 -3.31
N LEU A 144 -10.84 1.50 -3.03
CA LEU A 144 -10.47 1.90 -1.67
C LEU A 144 -11.51 2.81 -1.02
N LEU A 145 -11.99 3.80 -1.76
CA LEU A 145 -12.96 4.76 -1.25
C LEU A 145 -14.34 4.13 -1.11
N ILE A 146 -14.74 3.27 -2.05
CA ILE A 146 -15.99 2.51 -1.95
C ILE A 146 -15.99 1.65 -0.69
N GLU A 147 -14.92 0.89 -0.47
CA GLU A 147 -14.77 0.05 0.72
C GLU A 147 -14.78 0.89 2.01
N ALA A 148 -14.10 2.04 2.03
CA ALA A 148 -14.10 2.97 3.16
C ALA A 148 -15.47 3.60 3.41
N CYS A 149 -16.26 3.88 2.38
CA CYS A 149 -17.60 4.44 2.56
C CYS A 149 -18.62 3.40 3.01
N LEU A 150 -18.52 2.15 2.53
CA LEU A 150 -19.46 1.08 2.87
C LEU A 150 -19.16 0.48 4.24
N PHE A 151 -17.89 0.22 4.53
CA PHE A 151 -17.49 -0.55 5.71
C PHE A 151 -16.61 0.26 6.65
N GLY A 152 -16.32 1.53 6.36
CA GLY A 152 -15.44 2.40 7.14
C GLY A 152 -14.04 1.85 7.40
N THR A 153 -13.26 2.64 8.15
CA THR A 153 -11.81 2.42 8.25
C THR A 153 -11.36 1.92 9.62
N ILE A 154 -12.15 2.18 10.65
CA ILE A 154 -11.74 2.03 12.06
C ILE A 154 -12.06 0.64 12.61
N PHE A 155 -13.26 0.13 12.37
CA PHE A 155 -13.73 -1.13 12.94
C PHE A 155 -13.67 -2.24 11.90
N ARG A 156 -13.49 -3.47 12.37
CA ARG A 156 -13.55 -4.64 11.50
C ARG A 156 -14.94 -4.79 10.88
N ARG A 157 -14.99 -5.41 9.70
CA ARG A 157 -16.24 -5.62 8.96
C ARG A 157 -17.25 -6.47 9.76
N ASP A 158 -16.78 -7.49 10.49
CA ASP A 158 -17.60 -8.34 11.37
C ASP A 158 -18.20 -7.58 12.55
N GLN A 159 -17.42 -6.70 13.18
CA GLN A 159 -17.87 -5.87 14.29
C GLN A 159 -18.94 -4.85 13.88
N ARG A 160 -18.88 -4.35 12.63
CA ARG A 160 -19.85 -3.38 12.12
C ARG A 160 -21.18 -4.00 11.74
N LEU A 161 -21.17 -5.15 11.09
CA LEU A 161 -22.41 -5.91 10.81
C LEU A 161 -23.18 -6.18 12.11
N ILE A 162 -22.46 -6.47 13.20
CA ILE A 162 -23.07 -6.62 14.52
C ILE A 162 -23.66 -5.29 15.01
N GLN A 163 -22.89 -4.19 14.94
CA GLN A 163 -23.38 -2.88 15.40
C GLN A 163 -24.59 -2.35 14.60
N GLU A 164 -24.65 -2.58 13.29
CA GLU A 164 -25.77 -2.14 12.44
C GLU A 164 -27.05 -2.97 12.66
N VAL A 165 -26.93 -4.25 13.01
CA VAL A 165 -28.09 -5.09 13.34
C VAL A 165 -28.70 -4.71 14.71
N TYR A 166 -27.89 -4.14 15.60
CA TYR A 166 -28.33 -3.72 16.95
C TYR A 166 -28.67 -2.23 17.07
N ALA A 167 -28.56 -1.44 15.99
CA ALA A 167 -28.93 -0.03 15.93
C ALA A 167 -30.35 0.17 15.38
#